data_AF-A0A538F760-F1
#
_entry.id   AF-A0A538F760-F1
#
_cell.length_a   1.000
_cell.length_b   1.000
_cell.length_c   1.000
_cell.angle_alpha   90.00
_cell.angle_beta   90.00
_cell.angle_gamma   90.00
#
_symmetry.space_group_name_H-M   'P 1'
#
loop_
_entity.id
_entity.type
_entity.pdbx_description
1 polymer ?
#
loop_
_entity_poly.entity_id
_entity_poly.type
_entity_poly.pdbx_seq_one_letter_code
_entity_poly.pdbx_strand_id
1 'polypeptide(L)'
;MRELDRNAADTRVSEPARGGRLAVGVVGPGRAGRALAAALRAAGYEVDGPVGRGRQPGGDAVLLCVPDSEIGSAAATVAGTARFVGHVSGATPLAALEPSGGEAFGLHPLQTLTGEETDLSGCGCAIAGSTSEALELARRLALDLGTNPVEIDDERRAAYHAAASIASNFLVTLEAAAERVAGGAGIGPEEARRLLGPLVRTTVDNWLRLGPAGALTGPVARGDEGTVAAQRAAVAEVAPEALDLFDQLVAGTKALVDQRAINGWGRGGVGDAQRGWSNNGPISDEIRPTPAMQTVRTVAELRAALRPLRARGTVGLVPTMGALHEGHLSLIRRARSDCATVVVSLFVNPTQFGEGEDLDAYPRDEERDARLAAAEGADILFAPVADEVYPPEFGTTVSVGGVTEVLEGDPAQRGPEHFEGVATVVTKLFNMVQPDVAYFGRKDAQQAVVIRKLVHDLDLPVRIEVLPTVRDDDGLALSSRNAFLGPEERERALALSRALRAAHDEVAAGHRDAEAVLTAARQELAARGVEPEYLELRSPDDLAPVARVNGRALLAVAARVGRARLIDNTILGDEATRGDS
;
A
#
# COMPACT_ATOMS: atom_id res chain seq x y z
N MET A 1 -21.73 -28.84 51.26
CA MET A 1 -21.11 -28.57 49.95
C MET A 1 -20.78 -27.08 49.93
N ARG A 2 -19.77 -26.53 50.63
CA ARG A 2 -18.40 -26.97 50.94
C ARG A 2 -17.64 -27.46 49.72
N GLU A 3 -16.59 -26.69 49.43
CA GLU A 3 -15.50 -26.91 48.47
C GLU A 3 -15.83 -26.62 47.02
N LEU A 4 -15.45 -25.41 46.58
CA LEU A 4 -14.70 -25.09 45.36
C LEU A 4 -14.68 -23.55 45.18
N ASP A 5 -14.05 -22.84 46.11
CA ASP A 5 -13.93 -21.36 46.03
C ASP A 5 -12.58 -20.88 46.58
N ARG A 6 -11.50 -21.51 46.09
CA ARG A 6 -10.10 -21.07 46.29
C ARG A 6 -9.31 -21.38 45.03
N ASN A 7 -9.23 -20.42 44.11
CA ASN A 7 -8.10 -20.16 43.20
C ASN A 7 -8.51 -19.23 42.03
N ALA A 8 -9.13 -18.10 42.34
CA ALA A 8 -9.35 -17.00 41.39
C ALA A 8 -8.83 -15.68 41.97
N ALA A 9 -7.58 -15.70 42.42
CA ALA A 9 -6.90 -14.51 42.92
C ALA A 9 -5.39 -14.65 42.73
N ASP A 10 -4.93 -14.87 41.49
CA ASP A 10 -3.60 -14.39 41.07
C ASP A 10 -3.42 -14.49 39.55
N THR A 11 -3.91 -13.49 38.83
CA THR A 11 -3.40 -13.12 37.49
C THR A 11 -3.93 -11.72 37.17
N ARG A 12 -3.60 -10.77 38.05
CA ARG A 12 -3.44 -9.40 37.55
C ARG A 12 -2.25 -9.48 36.62
N VAL A 13 -2.47 -9.22 35.34
CA VAL A 13 -1.41 -8.81 34.43
C VAL A 13 -0.66 -7.71 35.16
N SER A 14 0.58 -7.99 35.54
CA SER A 14 1.47 -7.00 36.12
C SER A 14 1.54 -5.85 35.12
N GLU A 15 1.02 -4.68 35.48
CA GLU A 15 1.43 -3.43 34.86
C GLU A 15 2.97 -3.43 34.79
N PRO A 16 3.59 -3.06 33.67
CA PRO A 16 5.04 -2.91 33.65
C PRO A 16 5.38 -1.94 34.78
N ALA A 17 6.27 -2.38 35.66
CA ALA A 17 6.75 -1.58 36.78
C ALA A 17 7.09 -0.18 36.26
N ARG A 18 6.48 0.85 36.84
CA ARG A 18 6.81 2.26 36.58
C ARG A 18 8.24 2.54 37.06
N GLY A 19 9.23 2.09 36.29
CA GLY A 19 10.50 2.79 36.18
C GLY A 19 10.22 4.06 35.40
N GLY A 20 10.61 5.23 35.93
CA GLY A 20 10.38 6.51 35.26
C GLY A 20 10.85 6.45 33.80
N ARG A 21 10.01 6.92 32.87
CA ARG A 21 10.42 7.05 31.46
C ARG A 21 11.55 8.08 31.39
N LEU A 22 12.52 7.82 30.50
CA LEU A 22 13.74 8.60 30.38
C LEU A 22 13.45 10.06 30.02
N ALA A 23 14.25 10.98 30.55
CA ALA A 23 14.25 12.37 30.16
C ALA A 23 15.18 12.58 28.96
N VAL A 24 14.68 13.24 27.91
CA VAL A 24 15.42 13.52 26.68
C VAL A 24 15.51 15.03 26.45
N GLY A 25 16.73 15.56 26.47
CA GLY A 25 17.00 16.92 26.02
C GLY A 25 17.05 17.00 24.50
N VAL A 26 16.48 18.05 23.90
CA VAL A 26 16.55 18.25 22.44
C VAL A 26 17.18 19.61 22.13
N VAL A 27 18.23 19.62 21.30
CA VAL A 27 18.93 20.83 20.85
C VAL A 27 18.62 21.09 19.38
N GLY A 28 18.28 22.33 19.03
CA GLY A 28 18.02 22.77 17.66
C GLY A 28 16.51 22.94 17.38
N PRO A 29 15.98 24.17 17.39
CA PRO A 29 14.54 24.43 17.19
C PRO A 29 14.10 24.37 15.72
N GLY A 30 14.91 23.79 14.83
CA GLY A 30 14.60 23.61 13.41
C GLY A 30 13.52 22.55 13.17
N ARG A 31 13.27 22.21 11.89
CA ARG A 31 12.25 21.22 11.51
C ARG A 31 12.48 19.86 12.19
N ALA A 32 13.72 19.37 12.14
CA ALA A 32 14.09 18.08 12.73
C ALA A 32 13.87 18.07 14.26
N GLY A 33 14.35 19.08 14.98
CA GLY A 33 14.22 19.11 16.44
C GLY A 33 12.77 19.30 16.91
N ARG A 34 11.96 20.07 16.17
CA ARG A 34 10.52 20.17 16.45
C ARG A 34 9.80 18.84 16.20
N ALA A 35 10.08 18.17 15.08
CA ALA A 35 9.52 16.86 14.74
C ALA A 35 9.84 15.82 15.83
N LEU A 36 11.12 15.68 16.17
CA LEU A 36 11.59 14.68 17.13
C LEU A 36 11.12 15.00 18.56
N ALA A 37 11.10 16.26 18.97
CA ALA A 37 10.58 16.63 20.28
C ALA A 37 9.07 16.35 20.41
N ALA A 38 8.29 16.61 19.36
CA ALA A 38 6.87 16.28 19.32
C ALA A 38 6.64 14.76 19.38
N ALA A 39 7.37 14.00 18.56
CA ALA A 39 7.26 12.55 18.50
C ALA A 39 7.70 11.86 19.81
N LEU A 40 8.78 12.34 20.45
CA LEU A 40 9.22 11.85 21.77
C LEU A 40 8.16 12.11 22.85
N ARG A 41 7.51 13.29 22.84
CA ARG A 41 6.40 13.59 23.77
C ARG A 41 5.18 12.70 23.53
N ALA A 42 4.85 12.44 22.27
CA ALA A 42 3.76 11.55 21.91
C ALA A 42 4.04 10.11 22.34
N ALA A 43 5.28 9.64 22.24
CA ALA A 43 5.75 8.38 22.82
C ALA A 43 5.78 8.40 24.36
N GLY A 44 5.61 9.59 24.96
CA GLY A 44 5.48 9.84 26.39
C GLY A 44 6.80 9.87 27.15
N TYR A 45 7.86 10.34 26.50
CA TYR A 45 9.12 10.76 27.14
C TYR A 45 8.97 12.15 27.78
N GLU A 46 9.73 12.42 28.84
CA GLU A 46 9.90 13.78 29.34
C GLU A 46 10.90 14.53 28.43
N VAL A 47 10.48 15.63 27.80
CA VAL A 47 11.31 16.32 26.79
C VAL A 47 11.63 17.76 27.20
N ASP A 48 12.91 18.06 27.41
CA ASP A 48 13.46 19.40 27.62
C ASP A 48 13.98 19.98 26.29
N GLY A 49 13.16 20.79 25.61
CA GLY A 49 13.48 21.40 24.32
C GLY A 49 12.36 21.30 23.28
N PRO A 50 12.62 21.60 22.00
CA PRO A 50 13.93 21.88 21.43
C PRO A 50 14.46 23.25 21.86
N VAL A 51 15.71 23.30 22.32
CA VAL A 51 16.35 24.55 22.80
C VAL A 51 17.28 25.14 21.74
N GLY A 52 17.41 26.47 21.74
CA GLY A 52 18.33 27.20 20.86
C GLY A 52 19.78 27.24 21.36
N ARG A 53 20.65 27.96 20.64
CA ARG A 53 22.07 28.11 21.00
C ARG A 53 22.23 28.72 22.41
N GLY A 54 23.17 28.17 23.18
CA GLY A 54 23.56 28.70 24.49
C GLY A 54 22.74 28.18 25.69
N ARG A 55 21.68 27.39 25.47
CA ARG A 55 20.98 26.67 26.53
C ARG A 55 21.37 25.19 26.48
N GLN A 56 21.62 24.60 27.65
CA GLN A 56 21.94 23.20 27.81
C GLN A 56 20.71 22.46 28.33
N PRO A 57 20.05 21.61 27.52
CA PRO A 57 18.99 20.77 28.04
C PRO A 57 19.61 19.60 28.83
N GLY A 58 18.92 19.17 29.88
CA GLY A 58 19.33 18.04 30.72
C GLY A 58 18.51 16.79 30.46
N GLY A 59 18.96 15.65 30.98
CA GLY A 59 18.23 14.39 30.93
C GLY A 59 19.15 13.18 30.95
N ASP A 60 18.57 12.01 30.74
CA ASP A 60 19.32 10.77 30.56
C ASP A 60 20.03 10.74 29.20
N ALA A 61 19.41 11.38 28.19
CA ALA A 61 19.94 11.53 26.85
C ALA A 61 19.75 12.95 26.30
N VAL A 62 20.65 13.39 25.43
CA VAL A 62 20.51 14.64 24.66
C VAL A 62 20.60 14.36 23.16
N LEU A 63 19.62 14.84 22.40
CA LEU A 63 19.53 14.69 20.95
C LEU A 63 19.82 16.01 20.23
N LEU A 64 20.87 16.02 19.42
CA LEU A 64 21.34 17.15 18.63
C LEU A 64 20.66 17.15 17.25
N CYS A 65 19.75 18.08 17.06
CA CYS A 65 19.00 18.33 15.82
C CYS A 65 19.47 19.65 15.17
N VAL A 66 20.78 19.79 15.01
CA VAL A 66 21.47 20.95 14.44
C VAL A 66 22.03 20.62 13.06
N PRO A 67 22.40 21.62 12.24
CA PRO A 67 23.10 21.36 10.99
C PRO A 67 24.38 20.56 11.22
N ASP A 68 24.73 19.68 10.28
CA ASP A 68 25.88 18.77 10.37
C ASP A 68 27.19 19.46 10.75
N SER A 69 27.44 20.65 10.20
CA SER A 69 28.63 21.46 10.51
C SER A 69 28.69 21.97 11.95
N GLU A 70 27.57 21.97 12.67
CA GLU A 70 27.46 22.46 14.04
C GLU A 70 27.44 21.34 15.09
N ILE A 71 27.38 20.07 14.68
CA ILE A 71 27.28 18.93 15.60
C ILE A 71 28.41 18.92 16.61
N GLY A 72 29.67 19.09 16.18
CA GLY A 72 30.82 19.10 17.10
C GLY A 72 30.78 20.25 18.11
N SER A 73 30.37 21.45 17.70
CA SER A 73 30.23 22.60 18.61
C SER A 73 29.04 22.43 19.56
N ALA A 74 27.94 21.86 19.09
CA ALA A 74 26.78 21.55 19.92
C ALA A 74 27.11 20.44 20.94
N ALA A 75 27.86 19.41 20.54
CA ALA A 75 28.34 18.35 21.43
C ALA A 75 29.22 18.92 22.56
N ALA A 76 30.17 19.81 22.24
CA ALA A 76 30.98 20.50 23.24
C ALA A 76 30.13 21.37 24.18
N THR A 77 29.06 21.97 23.66
CA THR A 77 28.15 22.81 24.46
C THR A 77 27.37 21.99 25.47
N VAL A 78 27.01 20.74 25.18
CA VAL A 78 26.24 19.86 26.08
C VAL A 78 27.12 18.90 26.88
N ALA A 79 28.43 19.17 26.95
CA ALA A 79 29.37 18.30 27.63
C ALA A 79 28.99 18.11 29.11
N GLY A 80 28.86 16.85 29.53
CA GLY A 80 28.50 16.47 30.90
C GLY A 80 27.03 16.70 31.31
N THR A 81 26.13 17.09 30.38
CA THR A 81 24.72 17.34 30.73
C THR A 81 23.84 16.08 30.67
N ALA A 82 24.31 15.03 30.00
CA ALA A 82 23.64 13.73 29.92
C ALA A 82 24.66 12.60 29.75
N ARG A 83 24.25 11.37 30.12
CA ARG A 83 25.06 10.17 29.91
C ARG A 83 25.18 9.84 28.42
N PHE A 84 24.07 9.94 27.70
CA PHE A 84 24.00 9.64 26.27
C PHE A 84 23.84 10.92 25.46
N VAL A 85 24.62 11.08 24.40
CA VAL A 85 24.50 12.22 23.50
C VAL A 85 24.41 11.69 22.09
N GLY A 86 23.42 12.13 21.32
CA GLY A 86 23.23 11.65 19.97
C GLY A 86 22.89 12.74 18.98
N HIS A 87 23.01 12.43 17.69
CA HIS A 87 22.61 13.34 16.62
C HIS A 87 21.69 12.64 15.62
N VAL A 88 21.03 13.47 14.80
CA VAL A 88 20.13 12.98 13.75
C VAL A 88 20.66 13.17 12.34
N SER A 89 21.92 13.56 12.16
CA SER A 89 22.57 13.55 10.84
C SER A 89 22.66 12.12 10.31
N GLY A 90 22.42 11.95 9.01
CA GLY A 90 22.64 10.69 8.31
C GLY A 90 24.07 10.52 7.81
N ALA A 91 24.87 11.59 7.76
CA ALA A 91 26.19 11.60 7.15
C ALA A 91 27.35 11.79 8.14
N THR A 92 27.11 12.50 9.26
CA THR A 92 28.15 12.77 10.27
C THR A 92 28.42 11.54 11.14
N PRO A 93 29.68 11.10 11.31
CA PRO A 93 30.06 10.02 12.24
C PRO A 93 29.91 10.39 13.71
N LEU A 94 29.75 9.39 14.58
CA LEU A 94 29.66 9.57 16.04
C LEU A 94 30.92 10.20 16.65
N ALA A 95 32.08 10.10 15.99
CA ALA A 95 33.29 10.79 16.42
C ALA A 95 33.10 12.32 16.58
N ALA A 96 32.14 12.92 15.86
CA ALA A 96 31.79 14.32 16.04
C ALA A 96 31.19 14.63 17.43
N LEU A 97 30.74 13.62 18.17
CA LEU A 97 30.17 13.73 19.50
C LEU A 97 31.20 13.53 20.63
N GLU A 98 32.44 13.14 20.32
CA GLU A 98 33.52 13.00 21.31
C GLU A 98 33.66 14.20 22.27
N PRO A 99 33.53 15.47 21.83
CA PRO A 99 33.62 16.64 22.71
C PRO A 99 32.56 16.69 23.83
N SER A 100 31.48 15.91 23.74
CA SER A 100 30.46 15.84 24.78
C SER A 100 30.89 15.04 26.01
N GLY A 101 31.86 14.12 25.86
CA GLY A 101 32.29 13.19 26.89
C GLY A 101 31.24 12.14 27.29
N GLY A 102 30.08 12.09 26.63
CA GLY A 102 29.04 11.09 26.83
C GLY A 102 29.16 9.90 25.87
N GLU A 103 28.35 8.87 26.11
CA GLU A 103 28.21 7.73 25.19
C GLU A 103 27.43 8.17 23.95
N ALA A 104 28.05 8.07 22.77
CA ALA A 104 27.54 8.63 21.53
C ALA A 104 26.54 7.70 20.84
N PHE A 105 25.45 8.25 20.29
CA PHE A 105 24.50 7.48 19.48
C PHE A 105 23.99 8.25 18.26
N GLY A 106 23.55 7.51 17.25
CA GLY A 106 22.98 8.06 16.03
C GLY A 106 21.53 7.64 15.87
N LEU A 107 20.68 8.57 15.44
CA LEU A 107 19.26 8.33 15.23
C LEU A 107 18.78 9.15 14.01
N HIS A 108 18.84 8.59 12.81
CA HIS A 108 18.45 9.29 11.59
C HIS A 108 17.21 8.65 10.94
N PRO A 109 16.00 9.21 11.16
CA PRO A 109 14.80 8.82 10.41
C PRO A 109 14.99 9.07 8.91
N LEU A 110 14.79 8.04 8.09
CA LEU A 110 14.91 8.08 6.64
C LEU A 110 13.62 8.63 6.00
N GLN A 111 13.37 9.91 6.22
CA GLN A 111 12.25 10.64 5.61
C GLN A 111 12.48 12.16 5.65
N THR A 112 11.63 12.89 4.95
CA THR A 112 11.63 14.36 4.97
C THR A 112 10.93 14.88 6.23
N LEU A 113 11.69 15.47 7.16
CA LEU A 113 11.15 16.08 8.38
C LEU A 113 10.61 17.49 8.09
N THR A 114 9.29 17.68 8.16
CA THR A 114 8.62 18.95 7.83
C THR A 114 8.33 19.83 9.04
N GLY A 115 8.33 19.25 10.26
CA GLY A 115 8.04 19.95 11.51
C GLY A 115 7.28 19.09 12.52
N GLU A 116 6.49 19.69 13.39
CA GLU A 116 5.77 18.98 14.47
C GLU A 116 4.73 17.97 13.95
N GLU A 117 4.18 18.19 12.76
CA GLU A 117 3.21 17.31 12.11
C GLU A 117 3.85 16.11 11.39
N THR A 118 5.18 15.94 11.50
CA THR A 118 5.87 14.82 10.83
C THR A 118 5.49 13.51 11.49
N ASP A 119 4.84 12.63 10.73
CA ASP A 119 4.61 11.25 11.14
C ASP A 119 5.87 10.39 10.88
N LEU A 120 6.43 9.85 11.96
CA LEU A 120 7.61 8.99 11.90
C LEU A 120 7.27 7.50 11.68
N SER A 121 5.98 7.14 11.71
CA SER A 121 5.55 5.75 11.70
C SER A 121 5.98 5.01 10.43
N GLY A 122 6.58 3.84 10.61
CA GLY A 122 6.99 2.94 9.52
C GLY A 122 8.20 3.36 8.70
N CYS A 123 8.75 4.58 8.86
CA CYS A 123 9.96 4.96 8.13
C CYS A 123 11.19 4.20 8.64
N GLY A 124 12.16 3.91 7.77
CA GLY A 124 13.46 3.39 8.21
C GLY A 124 14.16 4.39 9.14
N CYS A 125 14.96 3.92 10.09
CA CYS A 125 15.75 4.78 10.96
C CYS A 125 17.16 4.21 11.13
N ALA A 126 18.17 4.91 10.60
CA ALA A 126 19.55 4.49 10.77
C ALA A 126 20.03 4.77 12.19
N ILE A 127 20.51 3.73 12.86
CA ILE A 127 21.01 3.78 14.23
C ILE A 127 22.48 3.35 14.30
N ALA A 128 23.20 3.91 15.26
CA ALA A 128 24.56 3.53 15.63
C ALA A 128 24.80 3.89 17.10
N GLY A 129 25.77 3.23 17.75
CA GLY A 129 26.19 3.57 19.11
C GLY A 129 27.70 3.37 19.29
N SER A 130 28.34 4.23 20.07
CA SER A 130 29.76 4.06 20.45
C SER A 130 29.97 2.95 21.48
N THR A 131 28.89 2.54 22.15
CA THR A 131 28.80 1.45 23.14
C THR A 131 27.55 0.63 22.87
N SER A 132 27.49 -0.58 23.43
CA SER A 132 26.30 -1.44 23.34
C SER A 132 25.08 -0.77 23.98
N GLU A 133 25.27 -0.06 25.08
CA GLU A 133 24.22 0.66 25.79
C GLU A 133 23.68 1.85 24.98
N ALA A 134 24.55 2.59 24.30
CA ALA A 134 24.15 3.71 23.44
C ALA A 134 23.39 3.22 22.20
N LEU A 135 23.82 2.09 21.61
CA LEU A 135 23.12 1.46 20.50
C LEU A 135 21.74 0.96 20.91
N GLU A 136 21.62 0.32 22.09
CA GLU A 136 20.34 -0.16 22.62
C GLU A 136 19.39 1.01 22.92
N LEU A 137 19.91 2.12 23.46
CA LEU A 137 19.14 3.35 23.61
C LEU A 137 18.63 3.86 22.25
N ALA A 138 19.49 3.95 21.23
CA ALA A 138 19.09 4.41 19.91
C ALA A 138 18.01 3.52 19.29
N ARG A 139 18.15 2.20 19.43
CA ARG A 139 17.17 1.21 18.99
C ARG A 139 15.83 1.38 19.70
N ARG A 140 15.83 1.54 21.02
CA ARG A 140 14.60 1.80 21.79
C ARG A 140 13.93 3.11 21.38
N LEU A 141 14.69 4.20 21.28
CA LEU A 141 14.16 5.49 20.83
C LEU A 141 13.53 5.37 19.43
N ALA A 142 14.21 4.71 18.49
CA ALA A 142 13.68 4.47 17.16
C ALA A 142 12.34 3.70 17.17
N LEU A 143 12.25 2.62 17.94
CA LEU A 143 11.04 1.80 18.06
C LEU A 143 9.88 2.58 18.72
N ASP A 144 10.16 3.31 19.79
CA ASP A 144 9.14 4.09 20.51
C ASP A 144 8.60 5.26 19.68
N LEU A 145 9.42 5.77 18.76
CA LEU A 145 9.01 6.76 17.74
C LEU A 145 8.22 6.13 16.57
N GLY A 146 8.00 4.81 16.58
CA GLY A 146 7.26 4.09 15.55
C GLY A 146 8.06 3.83 14.26
N THR A 147 9.38 4.04 14.29
CA THR A 147 10.27 3.83 13.12
C THR A 147 10.79 2.39 13.05
N ASN A 148 11.39 2.02 11.92
CA ASN A 148 12.04 0.73 11.68
C ASN A 148 13.58 0.87 11.82
N PRO A 149 14.18 0.54 12.98
CA PRO A 149 15.61 0.72 13.21
C PRO A 149 16.46 -0.21 12.34
N VAL A 150 17.47 0.36 11.69
CA VAL A 150 18.50 -0.36 10.93
C VAL A 150 19.85 0.08 11.45
N GLU A 151 20.64 -0.88 11.92
CA GLU A 151 22.00 -0.63 12.34
C GLU A 151 22.90 -0.43 11.11
N ILE A 152 23.68 0.63 11.13
CA ILE A 152 24.64 0.94 10.07
C ILE A 152 26.05 1.03 10.63
N ASP A 153 27.02 0.67 9.80
CA ASP A 153 28.43 0.96 10.05
C ASP A 153 28.62 2.49 10.06
N ASP A 154 29.04 3.02 11.21
CA ASP A 154 29.16 4.45 11.45
C ASP A 154 30.16 5.13 10.51
N GLU A 155 31.24 4.41 10.15
CA GLU A 155 32.25 4.89 9.19
C GLU A 155 31.68 5.03 7.78
N ARG A 156 30.53 4.40 7.49
CA ARG A 156 29.89 4.36 6.17
C ARG A 156 28.65 5.24 6.08
N ARG A 157 28.38 6.09 7.08
CA ARG A 157 27.26 7.05 7.09
C ARG A 157 27.15 7.90 5.84
N ALA A 158 28.27 8.39 5.32
CA ALA A 158 28.28 9.17 4.08
C ALA A 158 27.72 8.37 2.88
N ALA A 159 28.02 7.07 2.78
CA ALA A 159 27.48 6.22 1.72
C ALA A 159 25.99 5.95 1.90
N TYR A 160 25.55 5.68 3.14
CA TYR A 160 24.13 5.56 3.48
C TYR A 160 23.35 6.84 3.13
N HIS A 161 23.86 8.01 3.52
CA HIS A 161 23.21 9.29 3.20
C HIS A 161 23.26 9.58 1.70
N ALA A 162 24.34 9.22 0.99
CA ALA A 162 24.38 9.33 -0.46
C ALA A 162 23.28 8.48 -1.12
N ALA A 163 23.03 7.26 -0.63
CA ALA A 163 21.93 6.42 -1.09
C ALA A 163 20.56 7.09 -0.87
N ALA A 164 20.33 7.69 0.31
CA ALA A 164 19.11 8.47 0.59
C ALA A 164 18.94 9.66 -0.36
N SER A 165 20.02 10.42 -0.63
CA SER A 165 20.01 11.53 -1.57
C SER A 165 19.72 11.07 -3.01
N ILE A 166 20.27 9.92 -3.43
CA ILE A 166 19.98 9.34 -4.75
C ILE A 166 18.51 8.96 -4.86
N ALA A 167 17.97 8.27 -3.85
CA ALA A 167 16.59 7.78 -3.85
C ALA A 167 15.53 8.88 -3.77
N SER A 168 15.87 10.06 -3.21
CA SER A 168 14.94 11.17 -3.02
C SER A 168 15.31 12.40 -3.86
N ASN A 169 16.39 13.09 -3.52
CA ASN A 169 16.69 14.41 -4.06
C ASN A 169 17.11 14.34 -5.54
N PHE A 170 17.87 13.33 -5.90
CA PHE A 170 18.30 13.15 -7.30
C PHE A 170 17.18 12.60 -8.16
N LEU A 171 16.22 11.84 -7.60
CA LEU A 171 14.99 11.50 -8.30
C LEU A 171 14.21 12.76 -8.72
N VAL A 172 14.04 13.73 -7.82
CA VAL A 172 13.44 15.03 -8.18
C VAL A 172 14.22 15.74 -9.29
N THR A 173 15.55 15.65 -9.27
CA THR A 173 16.42 16.24 -10.31
C THR A 173 16.23 15.55 -11.66
N LEU A 174 16.08 14.23 -11.67
CA LEU A 174 15.79 13.43 -12.87
C LEU A 174 14.43 13.80 -13.47
N GLU A 175 13.40 13.90 -12.65
CA GLU A 175 12.06 14.27 -13.12
C GLU A 175 12.01 15.72 -13.65
N ALA A 176 12.76 16.65 -13.04
CA ALA A 176 12.90 17.99 -13.57
C ALA A 176 13.64 18.04 -14.93
N ALA A 177 14.52 17.09 -15.22
CA ALA A 177 15.12 16.94 -16.55
C ALA A 177 14.10 16.37 -17.55
N ALA A 178 13.32 15.37 -17.15
CA ALA A 178 12.25 14.81 -17.98
C ALA A 178 11.19 15.85 -18.36
N GLU A 179 10.79 16.70 -17.41
CA GLU A 179 9.86 17.83 -17.63
C GLU A 179 10.39 18.81 -18.68
N ARG A 180 11.69 19.14 -18.64
CA ARG A 180 12.33 20.02 -19.63
C ARG A 180 12.38 19.40 -21.02
N VAL A 181 12.73 18.11 -21.12
CA VAL A 181 12.72 17.39 -22.40
C VAL A 181 11.31 17.33 -22.99
N ALA A 182 10.28 17.10 -22.15
CA ALA A 182 8.88 17.13 -22.56
C ALA A 182 8.44 18.52 -23.07
N GLY A 183 8.97 19.60 -22.47
CA GLY A 183 8.78 20.98 -22.93
C GLY A 183 9.21 21.19 -24.38
N GLY A 184 10.27 20.50 -24.82
CA GLY A 184 10.70 20.47 -26.22
C GLY A 184 9.66 19.92 -27.20
N ALA A 185 8.75 19.08 -26.72
CA ALA A 185 7.63 18.54 -27.47
C ALA A 185 6.35 19.39 -27.36
N GLY A 186 6.43 20.60 -26.77
CA GLY A 186 5.29 21.50 -26.56
C GLY A 186 4.44 21.18 -25.33
N ILE A 187 4.92 20.33 -24.42
CA ILE A 187 4.19 19.91 -23.22
C ILE A 187 4.56 20.84 -22.05
N GLY A 188 3.57 21.51 -21.46
CA GLY A 188 3.81 22.40 -20.32
C GLY A 188 4.26 21.66 -19.05
N PRO A 189 4.99 22.31 -18.12
CA PRO A 189 5.40 21.79 -16.82
C PRO A 189 4.37 20.92 -16.06
N GLU A 190 3.17 21.44 -15.88
CA GLU A 190 2.10 20.77 -15.12
C GLU A 190 1.55 19.57 -15.89
N GLU A 191 1.37 19.72 -17.20
CA GLU A 191 0.92 18.64 -18.07
C GLU A 191 1.96 17.51 -18.16
N ALA A 192 3.24 17.85 -18.21
CA ALA A 192 4.32 16.87 -18.18
C ALA A 192 4.29 16.05 -16.89
N ARG A 193 4.10 16.69 -15.72
CA ARG A 193 3.95 15.95 -14.45
C ARG A 193 2.71 15.07 -14.42
N ARG A 194 1.59 15.52 -15.00
CA ARG A 194 0.36 14.73 -15.12
C ARG A 194 0.55 13.50 -16.02
N LEU A 195 1.25 13.65 -17.15
CA LEU A 195 1.52 12.58 -18.10
C LEU A 195 2.59 11.59 -17.60
N LEU A 196 3.67 12.09 -17.01
CA LEU A 196 4.82 11.29 -16.58
C LEU A 196 4.63 10.71 -15.17
N GLY A 197 3.87 11.37 -14.29
CA GLY A 197 3.68 10.94 -12.91
C GLY A 197 3.23 9.47 -12.74
N PRO A 198 2.22 8.98 -13.49
CA PRO A 198 1.86 7.56 -13.47
C PRO A 198 3.00 6.61 -13.89
N LEU A 199 3.80 7.01 -14.89
CA LEU A 199 4.96 6.25 -15.36
C LEU A 199 6.05 6.18 -14.27
N VAL A 200 6.33 7.30 -13.59
CA VAL A 200 7.31 7.37 -12.50
C VAL A 200 6.89 6.45 -11.35
N ARG A 201 5.64 6.53 -10.89
CA ARG A 201 5.11 5.67 -9.82
C ARG A 201 5.23 4.19 -10.18
N THR A 202 4.81 3.82 -11.39
CA THR A 202 4.91 2.44 -11.88
C THR A 202 6.37 1.97 -11.96
N THR A 203 7.29 2.86 -12.33
CA THR A 203 8.73 2.55 -12.38
C THR A 203 9.30 2.29 -11.00
N VAL A 204 8.95 3.11 -10.00
CA VAL A 204 9.33 2.91 -8.60
C VAL A 204 8.77 1.60 -8.05
N ASP A 205 7.48 1.32 -8.30
CA ASP A 205 6.84 0.07 -7.87
C ASP A 205 7.50 -1.17 -8.49
N ASN A 206 7.82 -1.10 -9.79
CA ASN A 206 8.55 -2.16 -10.47
C ASN A 206 9.97 -2.35 -9.92
N TRP A 207 10.67 -1.26 -9.60
CA TRP A 207 12.00 -1.32 -8.99
C TRP A 207 11.96 -1.98 -7.61
N LEU A 208 11.00 -1.61 -6.76
CA LEU A 208 10.80 -2.22 -5.45
C LEU A 208 10.51 -3.72 -5.54
N ARG A 209 9.74 -4.14 -6.56
CA ARG A 209 9.30 -5.54 -6.74
C ARG A 209 10.33 -6.42 -7.45
N LEU A 210 10.94 -5.94 -8.52
CA LEU A 210 11.77 -6.73 -9.44
C LEU A 210 13.27 -6.47 -9.29
N GLY A 211 13.64 -5.48 -8.47
CA GLY A 211 15.00 -4.96 -8.43
C GLY A 211 15.38 -4.19 -9.72
N PRO A 212 16.60 -3.61 -9.75
CA PRO A 212 17.01 -2.71 -10.82
C PRO A 212 16.98 -3.37 -12.21
N ALA A 213 17.55 -4.57 -12.36
CA ALA A 213 17.63 -5.23 -13.67
C ALA A 213 16.27 -5.73 -14.19
N GLY A 214 15.35 -6.09 -13.30
CA GLY A 214 14.02 -6.59 -13.67
C GLY A 214 13.03 -5.48 -13.99
N ALA A 215 13.20 -4.29 -13.41
CA ALA A 215 12.38 -3.12 -13.67
C ALA A 215 12.72 -2.39 -14.98
N LEU A 216 13.89 -2.66 -15.57
CA LEU A 216 14.33 -2.02 -16.81
C LEU A 216 13.45 -2.40 -18.01
N THR A 217 12.92 -1.38 -18.66
CA THR A 217 12.14 -1.48 -19.90
C THR A 217 12.64 -0.44 -20.92
N GLY A 218 12.04 -0.42 -22.11
CA GLY A 218 12.35 0.60 -23.12
C GLY A 218 13.52 0.26 -24.07
N PRO A 219 13.95 1.24 -24.89
CA PRO A 219 14.87 1.02 -26.01
C PRO A 219 16.24 0.47 -25.60
N VAL A 220 16.86 1.03 -24.55
CA VAL A 220 18.16 0.57 -24.05
C VAL A 220 18.09 -0.88 -23.57
N ALA A 221 17.05 -1.25 -22.82
CA ALA A 221 16.87 -2.60 -22.30
C ALA A 221 16.69 -3.67 -23.40
N ARG A 222 16.19 -3.28 -24.59
CA ARG A 222 16.03 -4.18 -25.75
C ARG A 222 17.15 -4.06 -26.79
N GLY A 223 18.16 -3.23 -26.55
CA GLY A 223 19.27 -3.01 -27.48
C GLY A 223 18.92 -2.22 -28.74
N ASP A 224 17.88 -1.39 -28.71
CA ASP A 224 17.45 -0.56 -29.84
C ASP A 224 18.28 0.74 -29.90
N GLU A 225 19.50 0.62 -30.43
CA GLU A 225 20.44 1.74 -30.57
C GLU A 225 19.91 2.85 -31.51
N GLY A 226 19.07 2.50 -32.49
CA GLY A 226 18.48 3.47 -33.41
C GLY A 226 17.54 4.43 -32.70
N THR A 227 16.64 3.91 -31.87
CA THR A 227 15.76 4.74 -31.04
C THR A 227 16.54 5.56 -30.02
N VAL A 228 17.56 4.99 -29.37
CA VAL A 228 18.40 5.72 -28.41
C VAL A 228 19.15 6.88 -29.06
N ALA A 229 19.69 6.68 -30.27
CA ALA A 229 20.35 7.74 -31.03
C ALA A 229 19.38 8.87 -31.42
N ALA A 230 18.15 8.53 -31.82
CA ALA A 230 17.12 9.52 -32.12
C ALA A 230 16.70 10.32 -30.87
N GLN A 231 16.53 9.65 -29.73
CA GLN A 231 16.25 10.31 -28.45
C GLN A 231 17.38 11.26 -28.05
N ARG A 232 18.64 10.82 -28.15
CA ARG A 232 19.81 11.66 -27.86
C ARG A 232 19.85 12.91 -28.73
N ALA A 233 19.57 12.78 -30.03
CA ALA A 233 19.52 13.92 -30.95
C ALA A 233 18.40 14.91 -30.56
N ALA A 234 17.21 14.41 -30.21
CA ALA A 234 16.11 15.24 -29.74
C ALA A 234 16.46 15.98 -28.44
N VAL A 235 17.07 15.31 -27.46
CA VAL A 235 17.53 15.95 -26.21
C VAL A 235 18.56 17.04 -26.50
N ALA A 236 19.52 16.78 -27.40
CA ALA A 236 20.54 17.77 -27.77
C ALA A 236 19.93 19.02 -28.43
N GLU A 237 18.81 18.88 -29.14
CA GLU A 237 18.10 19.98 -29.78
C GLU A 237 17.26 20.79 -28.79
N VAL A 238 16.46 20.11 -27.96
CA VAL A 238 15.41 20.77 -27.17
C VAL A 238 15.79 21.06 -25.72
N ALA A 239 16.78 20.35 -25.17
CA ALA A 239 17.24 20.47 -23.79
C ALA A 239 18.74 20.14 -23.70
N PRO A 240 19.62 20.92 -24.34
CA PRO A 240 21.06 20.62 -24.45
C PRO A 240 21.74 20.49 -23.07
N GLU A 241 21.25 21.17 -22.05
CA GLU A 241 21.75 21.07 -20.67
C GLU A 241 21.44 19.72 -20.00
N ALA A 242 20.49 18.95 -20.52
CA ALA A 242 20.16 17.60 -20.05
C ALA A 242 20.93 16.50 -20.79
N LEU A 243 21.68 16.85 -21.84
CA LEU A 243 22.35 15.86 -22.71
C LEU A 243 23.39 15.03 -21.97
N ASP A 244 24.24 15.66 -21.16
CA ASP A 244 25.25 14.94 -20.38
C ASP A 244 24.61 13.97 -19.38
N LEU A 245 23.52 14.39 -18.74
CA LEU A 245 22.75 13.54 -17.83
C LEU A 245 22.11 12.36 -18.59
N PHE A 246 21.51 12.62 -19.74
CA PHE A 246 20.93 11.57 -20.59
C PHE A 246 21.97 10.54 -21.00
N ASP A 247 23.16 10.97 -21.44
CA ASP A 247 24.26 10.09 -21.83
C ASP A 247 24.75 9.21 -20.66
N GLN A 248 24.89 9.79 -19.47
CA GLN A 248 25.26 9.04 -18.27
C GLN A 248 24.20 8.00 -17.87
N LEU A 249 22.91 8.35 -17.97
CA LEU A 249 21.81 7.43 -17.67
C LEU A 249 21.71 6.29 -18.68
N VAL A 250 21.92 6.56 -19.97
CA VAL A 250 21.98 5.51 -21.00
C VAL A 250 23.15 4.57 -20.73
N ALA A 251 24.35 5.10 -20.45
CA ALA A 251 25.52 4.29 -20.12
C ALA A 251 25.29 3.43 -18.86
N GLY A 252 24.74 4.02 -17.80
CA GLY A 252 24.38 3.30 -16.57
C GLY A 252 23.33 2.22 -16.81
N THR A 253 22.32 2.51 -17.64
CA THR A 253 21.29 1.54 -18.02
C THR A 253 21.86 0.36 -18.80
N LYS A 254 22.79 0.61 -19.74
CA LYS A 254 23.51 -0.46 -20.46
C LYS A 254 24.30 -1.35 -19.49
N ALA A 255 25.02 -0.76 -18.54
CA ALA A 255 25.77 -1.51 -17.53
C ALA A 255 24.85 -2.41 -16.67
N LEU A 256 23.63 -1.94 -16.33
CA LEU A 256 22.64 -2.75 -15.62
C LEU A 256 22.10 -3.91 -16.45
N VAL A 257 21.92 -3.71 -17.77
CA VAL A 257 21.56 -4.79 -18.71
C VAL A 257 22.67 -5.84 -18.79
N ASP A 258 23.94 -5.42 -18.83
CA ASP A 258 25.07 -6.34 -18.88
C ASP A 258 25.21 -7.16 -17.60
N GLN A 259 24.95 -6.56 -16.43
CA GLN A 259 24.89 -7.29 -15.15
C GLN A 259 23.80 -8.37 -15.14
N ARG A 260 22.68 -8.15 -15.83
CA ARG A 260 21.62 -9.16 -16.01
C ARG A 260 22.11 -10.36 -16.84
N ALA A 261 22.96 -10.13 -17.84
CA ALA A 261 23.52 -11.18 -18.70
C ALA A 261 24.60 -12.01 -18.00
N ILE A 262 25.42 -11.38 -17.14
CA ILE A 262 26.50 -12.06 -16.39
C ILE A 262 25.93 -12.98 -15.29
N ASN A 263 24.83 -12.60 -14.65
CA ASN A 263 24.24 -13.37 -13.55
C ASN A 263 23.37 -14.56 -13.99
N GLY A 264 23.25 -14.85 -15.29
CA GLY A 264 22.67 -16.11 -15.78
C GLY A 264 21.14 -16.28 -15.60
N TRP A 265 20.37 -15.19 -15.49
CA TRP A 265 18.90 -15.26 -15.44
C TRP A 265 18.30 -15.13 -16.84
N GLY A 266 18.52 -16.16 -17.67
CA GLY A 266 18.01 -16.16 -19.04
C GLY A 266 18.01 -17.53 -19.70
N ARG A 267 16.83 -18.17 -19.70
CA ARG A 267 16.40 -19.37 -20.45
C ARG A 267 16.83 -20.74 -19.89
N GLY A 268 15.90 -21.39 -19.20
CA GLY A 268 15.76 -22.86 -19.19
C GLY A 268 15.58 -23.52 -17.81
N GLY A 269 14.46 -24.21 -17.63
CA GLY A 269 14.39 -25.51 -16.94
C GLY A 269 14.41 -25.56 -15.41
N VAL A 270 13.34 -26.12 -14.85
CA VAL A 270 13.31 -26.77 -13.53
C VAL A 270 14.37 -27.89 -13.50
N GLY A 271 15.28 -27.89 -12.53
CA GLY A 271 16.15 -29.03 -12.24
C GLY A 271 17.50 -28.70 -11.60
N ASP A 272 17.65 -29.08 -10.33
CA ASP A 272 18.86 -29.45 -9.60
C ASP A 272 20.19 -28.69 -9.85
N ALA A 273 20.60 -27.92 -8.85
CA ALA A 273 22.01 -27.71 -8.53
C ALA A 273 22.22 -27.31 -7.05
N GLN A 274 21.98 -28.25 -6.14
CA GLN A 274 22.76 -28.29 -4.90
C GLN A 274 24.22 -28.56 -5.27
N ARG A 275 25.12 -27.58 -5.04
CA ARG A 275 26.53 -27.81 -4.62
C ARG A 275 27.27 -26.49 -4.38
N GLY A 276 27.51 -26.21 -3.10
CA GLY A 276 28.85 -25.92 -2.57
C GLY A 276 29.39 -24.50 -2.69
N TRP A 277 29.04 -23.64 -1.72
CA TRP A 277 30.00 -22.71 -1.15
C TRP A 277 30.02 -22.85 0.37
N SER A 278 31.10 -23.44 0.86
CA SER A 278 31.49 -23.46 2.26
C SER A 278 32.23 -22.16 2.60
N ASN A 279 31.76 -21.42 3.60
CA ASN A 279 32.65 -20.62 4.43
C ASN A 279 32.08 -20.46 5.84
N ASN A 280 32.85 -20.96 6.80
CA ASN A 280 32.61 -20.88 8.24
C ASN A 280 32.86 -19.44 8.76
N GLY A 281 31.88 -18.89 9.48
CA GLY A 281 31.98 -17.71 10.35
C GLY A 281 30.63 -17.51 11.05
N PRO A 282 30.58 -17.11 12.33
CA PRO A 282 29.34 -17.16 13.11
C PRO A 282 28.36 -16.08 12.61
N ILE A 283 27.24 -16.52 12.05
CA ILE A 283 26.14 -15.69 11.58
C ILE A 283 25.36 -15.20 12.81
N SER A 284 25.37 -13.90 13.07
CA SER A 284 24.45 -13.22 13.97
C SER A 284 23.15 -12.89 13.21
N ASP A 285 22.06 -13.50 13.68
CA ASP A 285 20.65 -13.37 13.31
C ASP A 285 20.28 -12.67 11.99
N GLU A 286 19.95 -13.53 11.03
CA GLU A 286 19.44 -13.28 9.69
C GLU A 286 18.21 -12.33 9.65
N ILE A 287 18.23 -11.41 8.69
CA ILE A 287 17.01 -11.01 7.97
C ILE A 287 16.39 -12.30 7.46
N ARG A 288 15.40 -12.83 8.19
CA ARG A 288 14.66 -14.01 7.72
C ARG A 288 14.04 -13.65 6.37
N PRO A 289 14.26 -14.43 5.31
CA PRO A 289 13.44 -14.30 4.11
C PRO A 289 11.98 -14.37 4.56
N THR A 290 11.13 -13.49 4.03
CA THR A 290 9.68 -13.65 4.18
C THR A 290 9.38 -15.10 3.82
N PRO A 291 8.81 -15.91 4.75
CA PRO A 291 8.54 -17.30 4.45
C PRO A 291 7.69 -17.36 3.17
N ALA A 292 8.01 -18.30 2.30
CA ALA A 292 7.24 -18.53 1.09
C ALA A 292 5.74 -18.64 1.45
N MET A 293 4.89 -17.99 0.65
CA MET A 293 3.44 -18.00 0.86
C MET A 293 2.94 -19.44 1.08
N GLN A 294 2.21 -19.66 2.18
CA GLN A 294 1.67 -20.97 2.50
C GLN A 294 0.24 -21.12 1.94
N THR A 295 0.01 -22.14 1.12
CA THR A 295 -1.36 -22.53 0.74
C THR A 295 -1.95 -23.48 1.77
N VAL A 296 -3.13 -23.14 2.29
CA VAL A 296 -3.88 -23.95 3.28
C VAL A 296 -5.29 -24.21 2.80
N ARG A 297 -5.86 -25.37 3.17
CA ARG A 297 -7.13 -25.88 2.64
C ARG A 297 -8.21 -26.03 3.69
N THR A 298 -7.82 -26.20 4.94
CA THR A 298 -8.76 -26.35 6.05
C THR A 298 -8.70 -25.17 7.01
N VAL A 299 -9.79 -24.93 7.74
CA VAL A 299 -9.84 -23.93 8.82
C VAL A 299 -8.85 -24.28 9.92
N ALA A 300 -8.61 -25.58 10.16
CA ALA A 300 -7.62 -26.05 11.13
C ALA A 300 -6.19 -25.64 10.72
N GLU A 301 -5.82 -25.87 9.46
CA GLU A 301 -4.52 -25.45 8.90
C GLU A 301 -4.37 -23.93 8.90
N LEU A 302 -5.40 -23.20 8.47
CA LEU A 302 -5.42 -21.74 8.48
C LEU A 302 -5.15 -21.18 9.88
N ARG A 303 -5.86 -21.69 10.90
CA ARG A 303 -5.69 -21.25 12.29
C ARG A 303 -4.34 -21.68 12.86
N ALA A 304 -3.80 -22.82 12.45
CA ALA A 304 -2.46 -23.25 12.84
C ALA A 304 -1.38 -22.34 12.25
N ALA A 305 -1.50 -21.98 10.96
CA ALA A 305 -0.59 -21.08 10.27
C ALA A 305 -0.67 -19.64 10.81
N LEU A 306 -1.88 -19.15 11.13
CA LEU A 306 -2.06 -17.80 11.66
C LEU A 306 -1.59 -17.63 13.11
N ARG A 307 -1.63 -18.67 13.94
CA ARG A 307 -1.25 -18.60 15.36
C ARG A 307 0.12 -17.93 15.61
N PRO A 308 1.23 -18.38 14.98
CA PRO A 308 2.53 -17.71 15.14
C PRO A 308 2.60 -16.36 14.43
N LEU A 309 1.83 -16.17 13.34
CA LEU A 309 1.87 -14.95 12.53
C LEU A 309 1.18 -13.76 13.19
N ARG A 310 0.16 -13.99 14.01
CA ARG A 310 -0.53 -12.94 14.77
C ARG A 310 0.38 -12.15 15.70
N ALA A 311 1.43 -12.79 16.23
CA ALA A 311 2.41 -12.10 17.06
C ALA A 311 3.25 -11.07 16.28
N ARG A 312 3.24 -11.13 14.94
CA ARG A 312 3.94 -10.17 14.07
C ARG A 312 3.20 -8.84 13.92
N GLY A 313 1.92 -8.75 14.31
CA GLY A 313 1.08 -7.57 14.18
C GLY A 313 -0.19 -7.82 13.37
N THR A 314 -0.68 -6.76 12.73
CA THR A 314 -1.98 -6.70 12.02
C THR A 314 -2.12 -7.79 10.95
N VAL A 315 -3.28 -8.45 10.91
CA VAL A 315 -3.68 -9.43 9.90
C VAL A 315 -4.66 -8.79 8.92
N GLY A 316 -4.26 -8.71 7.65
CA GLY A 316 -5.10 -8.27 6.54
C GLY A 316 -5.75 -9.46 5.83
N LEU A 317 -7.02 -9.32 5.43
CA LEU A 317 -7.73 -10.30 4.60
C LEU A 317 -8.15 -9.68 3.26
N VAL A 318 -7.85 -10.36 2.16
CA VAL A 318 -8.36 -10.06 0.82
C VAL A 318 -9.25 -11.22 0.35
N PRO A 319 -10.59 -11.10 0.48
CA PRO A 319 -11.50 -12.14 -0.01
C PRO A 319 -11.59 -12.13 -1.53
N THR A 320 -11.36 -13.28 -2.18
CA THR A 320 -11.50 -13.41 -3.64
C THR A 320 -12.17 -14.73 -4.03
N MET A 321 -12.70 -14.75 -5.26
CA MET A 321 -13.14 -15.98 -5.94
C MET A 321 -12.08 -16.58 -6.87
N GLY A 322 -10.83 -16.08 -6.85
CA GLY A 322 -9.80 -16.44 -7.83
C GLY A 322 -9.96 -15.72 -9.17
N ALA A 323 -9.26 -16.22 -10.19
CA ALA A 323 -9.01 -15.55 -11.48
C ALA A 323 -8.44 -14.14 -11.29
N LEU A 324 -7.32 -14.07 -10.57
CA LEU A 324 -6.74 -12.80 -10.13
C LEU A 324 -6.29 -11.94 -11.31
N HIS A 325 -6.52 -10.65 -11.17
CA HIS A 325 -6.22 -9.58 -12.11
C HIS A 325 -5.78 -8.34 -11.34
N GLU A 326 -5.33 -7.29 -12.01
CA GLU A 326 -4.70 -6.13 -11.36
C GLU A 326 -5.57 -5.49 -10.25
N GLY A 327 -6.89 -5.46 -10.41
CA GLY A 327 -7.80 -5.04 -9.35
C GLY A 327 -7.71 -5.86 -8.05
N HIS A 328 -7.45 -7.17 -8.12
CA HIS A 328 -7.19 -7.99 -6.94
C HIS A 328 -5.77 -7.75 -6.41
N LEU A 329 -4.79 -7.65 -7.31
CA LEU A 329 -3.38 -7.43 -6.96
C LEU A 329 -3.20 -6.10 -6.21
N SER A 330 -3.93 -5.05 -6.60
CA SER A 330 -3.92 -3.77 -5.86
C SER A 330 -4.45 -3.90 -4.44
N LEU A 331 -5.44 -4.78 -4.18
CA LEU A 331 -5.92 -5.06 -2.82
C LEU A 331 -4.85 -5.77 -2.00
N ILE A 332 -4.16 -6.76 -2.59
CA ILE A 332 -3.10 -7.52 -1.92
C ILE A 332 -1.91 -6.60 -1.60
N ARG A 333 -1.48 -5.77 -2.55
CA ARG A 333 -0.41 -4.76 -2.34
C ARG A 333 -0.75 -3.80 -1.21
N ARG A 334 -1.99 -3.30 -1.18
CA ARG A 334 -2.44 -2.43 -0.08
C ARG A 334 -2.44 -3.17 1.25
N ALA A 335 -2.98 -4.38 1.29
CA ALA A 335 -2.96 -5.21 2.50
C ALA A 335 -1.53 -5.45 3.01
N ARG A 336 -0.58 -5.68 2.11
CA ARG A 336 0.84 -5.88 2.45
C ARG A 336 1.48 -4.62 3.04
N SER A 337 1.13 -3.45 2.51
CA SER A 337 1.59 -2.15 3.03
C SER A 337 1.04 -1.86 4.43
N ASP A 338 -0.21 -2.25 4.69
CA ASP A 338 -0.93 -1.88 5.90
C ASP A 338 -0.86 -2.94 7.02
N CYS A 339 -0.49 -4.19 6.69
CA CYS A 339 -0.56 -5.33 7.60
C CYS A 339 0.74 -6.12 7.68
N ALA A 340 1.01 -6.72 8.84
CA ALA A 340 2.16 -7.59 9.06
C ALA A 340 1.99 -8.97 8.41
N THR A 341 0.75 -9.46 8.38
CA THR A 341 0.36 -10.73 7.75
C THR A 341 -0.77 -10.50 6.76
N VAL A 342 -0.67 -11.05 5.55
CA VAL A 342 -1.72 -10.97 4.52
C VAL A 342 -2.27 -12.36 4.20
N VAL A 343 -3.58 -12.51 4.35
CA VAL A 343 -4.34 -13.70 3.95
C VAL A 343 -5.16 -13.36 2.71
N VAL A 344 -5.00 -14.15 1.66
CA VAL A 344 -5.87 -14.09 0.48
C VAL A 344 -6.77 -15.32 0.50
N SER A 345 -8.09 -15.15 0.43
CA SER A 345 -8.97 -16.29 0.22
C SER A 345 -9.19 -16.51 -1.27
N LEU A 346 -9.18 -17.77 -1.71
CA LEU A 346 -9.50 -18.18 -3.06
C LEU A 346 -10.63 -19.20 -2.98
N PHE A 347 -11.86 -18.71 -3.05
CA PHE A 347 -13.06 -19.54 -2.89
C PHE A 347 -14.20 -19.05 -3.79
N VAL A 348 -14.52 -19.85 -4.81
CA VAL A 348 -15.70 -19.62 -5.65
C VAL A 348 -16.92 -20.06 -4.84
N ASN A 349 -17.61 -19.10 -4.24
CA ASN A 349 -18.74 -19.35 -3.35
C ASN A 349 -19.99 -19.79 -4.15
N PRO A 350 -20.49 -21.04 -4.04
CA PRO A 350 -21.65 -21.48 -4.82
C PRO A 350 -22.94 -20.74 -4.46
N THR A 351 -23.10 -20.29 -3.20
CA THR A 351 -24.36 -19.74 -2.69
C THR A 351 -24.70 -18.35 -3.21
N GLN A 352 -23.77 -17.68 -3.90
CA GLN A 352 -24.01 -16.36 -4.50
C GLN A 352 -24.23 -16.40 -6.01
N PHE A 353 -24.34 -17.60 -6.60
CA PHE A 353 -24.69 -17.80 -8.02
C PHE A 353 -26.16 -18.24 -8.11
N GLY A 354 -26.94 -17.56 -8.97
CA GLY A 354 -28.33 -17.92 -9.23
C GLY A 354 -28.50 -19.04 -10.27
N GLU A 355 -29.74 -19.51 -10.46
CA GLU A 355 -30.07 -20.46 -11.54
C GLU A 355 -29.68 -19.86 -12.91
N GLY A 356 -28.81 -20.56 -13.66
CA GLY A 356 -28.31 -20.13 -14.97
C GLY A 356 -27.09 -19.18 -14.92
N GLU A 357 -26.57 -18.83 -13.74
CA GLU A 357 -25.23 -18.25 -13.63
C GLU A 357 -24.18 -19.37 -13.64
N ASP A 358 -23.19 -19.24 -14.52
CA ASP A 358 -22.32 -20.36 -14.90
C ASP A 358 -21.17 -20.58 -13.89
N LEU A 359 -21.50 -21.18 -12.73
CA LEU A 359 -20.56 -21.62 -11.70
C LEU A 359 -19.48 -22.55 -12.26
N ASP A 360 -19.87 -23.39 -13.22
CA ASP A 360 -19.01 -24.37 -13.90
C ASP A 360 -18.06 -23.71 -14.90
N ALA A 361 -18.49 -22.63 -15.58
CA ALA A 361 -17.63 -21.84 -16.46
C ALA A 361 -16.79 -20.76 -15.75
N TYR A 362 -16.92 -20.59 -14.43
CA TYR A 362 -16.10 -19.61 -13.72
C TYR A 362 -14.61 -20.00 -13.82
N PRO A 363 -13.71 -19.08 -14.26
CA PRO A 363 -12.31 -19.40 -14.49
C PRO A 363 -11.60 -19.82 -13.20
N ARG A 364 -10.88 -20.94 -13.25
CA ARG A 364 -10.11 -21.49 -12.13
C ARG A 364 -8.71 -21.86 -12.60
N ASP A 365 -7.72 -21.09 -12.13
CA ASP A 365 -6.29 -21.39 -12.30
C ASP A 365 -5.58 -21.05 -10.98
N GLU A 366 -5.70 -21.97 -10.03
CA GLU A 366 -5.19 -21.75 -8.68
C GLU A 366 -3.67 -21.59 -8.66
N GLU A 367 -2.93 -22.33 -9.50
CA GLU A 367 -1.48 -22.20 -9.56
C GLU A 367 -1.06 -20.80 -10.03
N ARG A 368 -1.74 -20.25 -11.05
CA ARG A 368 -1.52 -18.88 -11.49
C ARG A 368 -1.89 -17.89 -10.40
N ASP A 369 -3.04 -18.05 -9.77
CA ASP A 369 -3.50 -17.14 -8.72
C ASP A 369 -2.58 -17.17 -7.49
N ALA A 370 -2.09 -18.34 -7.11
CA ALA A 370 -1.11 -18.51 -6.03
C ALA A 370 0.22 -17.79 -6.35
N ARG A 371 0.73 -17.93 -7.57
CA ARG A 371 1.94 -17.21 -8.01
C ARG A 371 1.74 -15.70 -7.97
N LEU A 372 0.59 -15.21 -8.44
CA LEU A 372 0.28 -13.79 -8.43
C LEU A 372 0.12 -13.26 -7.01
N ALA A 373 -0.65 -13.93 -6.15
CA ALA A 373 -0.84 -13.52 -4.76
C ALA A 373 0.50 -13.50 -3.98
N ALA A 374 1.35 -14.51 -4.18
CA ALA A 374 2.68 -14.57 -3.57
C ALA A 374 3.56 -13.40 -4.04
N ALA A 375 3.53 -13.06 -5.33
CA ALA A 375 4.30 -11.96 -5.89
C ALA A 375 3.91 -10.59 -5.31
N GLU A 376 2.65 -10.43 -4.90
CA GLU A 376 2.15 -9.20 -4.25
C GLU A 376 2.29 -9.22 -2.71
N GLY A 377 2.93 -10.25 -2.15
CA GLY A 377 3.29 -10.30 -0.73
C GLY A 377 2.27 -10.98 0.19
N ALA A 378 1.39 -11.82 -0.33
CA ALA A 378 0.54 -12.67 0.50
C ALA A 378 1.38 -13.66 1.33
N ASP A 379 1.08 -13.78 2.63
CA ASP A 379 1.71 -14.78 3.51
C ASP A 379 0.95 -16.11 3.46
N ILE A 380 -0.38 -16.07 3.32
CA ILE A 380 -1.25 -17.25 3.27
C ILE A 380 -2.23 -17.15 2.11
N LEU A 381 -2.34 -18.21 1.32
CA LEU A 381 -3.46 -18.45 0.41
C LEU A 381 -4.40 -19.48 1.04
N PHE A 382 -5.59 -19.04 1.46
CA PHE A 382 -6.63 -19.93 1.95
C PHE A 382 -7.55 -20.35 0.80
N ALA A 383 -7.38 -21.58 0.34
CA ALA A 383 -8.09 -22.12 -0.83
C ALA A 383 -8.92 -23.36 -0.45
N PRO A 384 -9.98 -23.20 0.37
CA PRO A 384 -10.77 -24.31 0.86
C PRO A 384 -11.64 -24.94 -0.23
N VAL A 385 -11.99 -26.21 -0.03
CA VAL A 385 -13.07 -26.86 -0.81
C VAL A 385 -14.43 -26.41 -0.29
N ALA A 386 -15.48 -26.55 -1.11
CA ALA A 386 -16.84 -26.16 -0.73
C ALA A 386 -17.30 -26.81 0.58
N ASP A 387 -17.04 -28.10 0.77
CA ASP A 387 -17.44 -28.85 1.97
C ASP A 387 -16.78 -28.36 3.27
N GLU A 388 -15.61 -27.72 3.19
CA GLU A 388 -14.95 -27.11 4.35
C GLU A 388 -15.66 -25.82 4.76
N VAL A 389 -16.14 -25.05 3.78
CA VAL A 389 -16.90 -23.81 4.01
C VAL A 389 -18.35 -24.12 4.34
N TYR A 390 -18.94 -25.13 3.70
CA TYR A 390 -20.34 -25.53 3.82
C TYR A 390 -20.41 -27.04 4.07
N PRO A 391 -20.23 -27.49 5.31
CA PRO A 391 -20.33 -28.92 5.63
C PRO A 391 -21.75 -29.44 5.31
N PRO A 392 -21.92 -30.76 5.16
CA PRO A 392 -23.24 -31.35 5.01
C PRO A 392 -24.21 -30.84 6.08
N GLU A 393 -25.44 -30.54 5.68
CA GLU A 393 -26.50 -29.98 6.55
C GLU A 393 -26.25 -28.54 7.03
N PHE A 394 -25.37 -27.78 6.38
CA PHE A 394 -25.20 -26.36 6.67
C PHE A 394 -26.51 -25.58 6.49
N GLY A 395 -27.05 -25.04 7.59
CA GLY A 395 -28.37 -24.38 7.63
C GLY A 395 -28.36 -22.93 8.12
N THR A 396 -27.20 -22.29 8.25
CA THR A 396 -27.10 -20.90 8.71
C THR A 396 -26.99 -19.95 7.52
N THR A 397 -27.82 -18.92 7.50
CA THR A 397 -27.73 -17.81 6.54
C THR A 397 -27.61 -16.48 7.28
N VAL A 398 -27.02 -15.48 6.60
CA VAL A 398 -26.89 -14.11 7.10
C VAL A 398 -27.48 -13.18 6.07
N SER A 399 -28.58 -12.51 6.42
CA SER A 399 -29.30 -11.57 5.56
C SER A 399 -29.14 -10.14 6.08
N VAL A 400 -28.84 -9.18 5.21
CA VAL A 400 -28.77 -7.75 5.54
C VAL A 400 -29.95 -7.05 4.88
N GLY A 401 -30.85 -6.44 5.64
CA GLY A 401 -32.06 -5.79 5.09
C GLY A 401 -31.81 -4.41 4.46
N GLY A 402 -32.70 -3.99 3.55
CA GLY A 402 -32.74 -2.67 2.93
C GLY A 402 -31.72 -2.46 1.81
N VAL A 403 -30.42 -2.50 2.13
CA VAL A 403 -29.34 -2.26 1.15
C VAL A 403 -29.18 -3.38 0.12
N THR A 404 -29.84 -4.52 0.34
CA THR A 404 -29.83 -5.70 -0.55
C THR A 404 -31.07 -5.78 -1.45
N GLU A 405 -32.00 -4.82 -1.35
CA GLU A 405 -33.30 -4.86 -2.06
C GLU A 405 -33.34 -3.91 -3.27
N VAL A 406 -32.21 -3.32 -3.62
CA VAL A 406 -32.04 -2.33 -4.71
C VAL A 406 -30.87 -2.71 -5.61
N LEU A 407 -30.71 -2.04 -6.77
CA LEU A 407 -29.58 -2.23 -7.69
C LEU A 407 -29.40 -3.72 -8.04
N GLU A 408 -28.22 -4.31 -7.77
CA GLU A 408 -27.96 -5.73 -8.04
C GLU A 408 -28.90 -6.66 -7.28
N GLY A 409 -29.32 -6.25 -6.08
CA GLY A 409 -30.14 -7.05 -5.19
C GLY A 409 -31.65 -6.86 -5.38
N ASP A 410 -32.06 -5.98 -6.30
CA ASP A 410 -33.46 -5.90 -6.70
C ASP A 410 -33.94 -7.28 -7.20
N PRO A 411 -35.14 -7.76 -6.80
CA PRO A 411 -35.70 -9.03 -7.26
C PRO A 411 -35.85 -9.16 -8.78
N ALA A 412 -35.93 -8.05 -9.51
CA ALA A 412 -35.93 -8.02 -10.97
C ALA A 412 -34.51 -8.20 -11.58
N GLN A 413 -33.46 -8.15 -10.75
CA GLN A 413 -32.06 -8.29 -11.13
C GLN A 413 -31.50 -9.64 -10.63
N ARG A 414 -30.62 -9.65 -9.62
CA ARG A 414 -30.10 -10.89 -9.02
C ARG A 414 -30.87 -11.34 -7.79
N GLY A 415 -31.67 -10.45 -7.20
CA GLY A 415 -32.39 -10.69 -5.96
C GLY A 415 -31.52 -10.55 -4.69
N PRO A 416 -32.17 -10.37 -3.53
CA PRO A 416 -31.49 -10.21 -2.25
C PRO A 416 -30.70 -11.48 -1.85
N GLU A 417 -31.06 -12.65 -2.38
CA GLU A 417 -30.41 -13.94 -2.13
C GLU A 417 -28.94 -13.94 -2.56
N HIS A 418 -28.59 -13.20 -3.62
CA HIS A 418 -27.19 -13.01 -4.02
C HIS A 418 -26.35 -12.44 -2.87
N PHE A 419 -26.87 -11.40 -2.19
CA PHE A 419 -26.18 -10.78 -1.07
C PHE A 419 -26.30 -11.57 0.23
N GLU A 420 -27.31 -12.41 0.39
CA GLU A 420 -27.35 -13.40 1.48
C GLU A 420 -26.17 -14.38 1.36
N GLY A 421 -25.90 -14.88 0.15
CA GLY A 421 -24.74 -15.70 -0.14
C GLY A 421 -23.42 -15.00 0.19
N VAL A 422 -23.28 -13.73 -0.25
CA VAL A 422 -22.10 -12.89 0.03
C VAL A 422 -21.93 -12.62 1.53
N ALA A 423 -22.98 -12.17 2.22
CA ALA A 423 -22.93 -11.86 3.64
C ALA A 423 -22.62 -13.11 4.48
N THR A 424 -23.19 -14.26 4.11
CA THR A 424 -22.92 -15.54 4.77
C THR A 424 -21.44 -15.93 4.62
N VAL A 425 -20.90 -15.96 3.40
CA VAL A 425 -19.51 -16.38 3.17
C VAL A 425 -18.50 -15.42 3.79
N VAL A 426 -18.74 -14.11 3.70
CA VAL A 426 -17.86 -13.09 4.30
C VAL A 426 -17.86 -13.18 5.82
N THR A 427 -19.03 -13.37 6.44
CA THR A 427 -19.14 -13.62 7.89
C THR A 427 -18.35 -14.85 8.29
N LYS A 428 -18.43 -15.94 7.51
CA LYS A 428 -17.62 -17.13 7.76
C LYS A 428 -16.13 -16.84 7.62
N LEU A 429 -15.70 -16.14 6.57
CA LEU A 429 -14.30 -15.80 6.36
C LEU A 429 -13.75 -14.95 7.51
N PHE A 430 -14.50 -13.98 8.03
CA PHE A 430 -14.11 -13.21 9.21
C PHE A 430 -13.98 -14.09 10.46
N ASN A 431 -14.84 -15.09 10.64
CA ASN A 431 -14.73 -16.03 11.76
C ASN A 431 -13.59 -17.06 11.62
N MET A 432 -13.25 -17.44 10.38
CA MET A 432 -12.18 -18.40 10.09
C MET A 432 -10.81 -17.71 10.19
N VAL A 433 -10.69 -16.51 9.62
CA VAL A 433 -9.44 -15.74 9.51
C VAL A 433 -9.24 -14.84 10.73
N GLN A 434 -10.28 -14.25 11.32
CA GLN A 434 -10.23 -13.19 12.34
C GLN A 434 -9.23 -12.07 11.97
N PRO A 435 -9.43 -11.37 10.84
CA PRO A 435 -8.54 -10.30 10.42
C PRO A 435 -8.80 -9.02 11.22
N ASP A 436 -7.80 -8.15 11.29
CA ASP A 436 -7.96 -6.79 11.81
C ASP A 436 -8.52 -5.84 10.73
N VAL A 437 -8.17 -6.10 9.47
CA VAL A 437 -8.59 -5.31 8.30
C VAL A 437 -8.96 -6.23 7.15
N ALA A 438 -10.07 -5.95 6.46
CA ALA A 438 -10.46 -6.65 5.24
C ALA A 438 -10.60 -5.68 4.06
N TYR A 439 -10.06 -6.07 2.91
CA TYR A 439 -9.93 -5.20 1.72
C TYR A 439 -10.90 -5.65 0.63
N PHE A 440 -11.69 -4.70 0.12
CA PHE A 440 -12.67 -4.91 -0.95
C PHE A 440 -12.50 -3.86 -2.06
N GLY A 441 -12.82 -4.23 -3.30
CA GLY A 441 -12.82 -3.30 -4.42
C GLY A 441 -14.11 -2.49 -4.52
N ARG A 442 -14.00 -1.19 -4.83
CA ARG A 442 -15.16 -0.31 -5.05
C ARG A 442 -15.98 -0.70 -6.27
N LYS A 443 -15.43 -1.47 -7.21
CA LYS A 443 -16.14 -1.97 -8.39
C LYS A 443 -17.48 -2.60 -8.03
N ASP A 444 -17.51 -3.34 -6.92
CA ASP A 444 -18.71 -3.96 -6.37
C ASP A 444 -19.24 -3.09 -5.21
N ALA A 445 -19.62 -1.85 -5.50
CA ALA A 445 -19.92 -0.82 -4.50
C ALA A 445 -21.06 -1.22 -3.54
N GLN A 446 -22.12 -1.85 -4.05
CA GLN A 446 -23.21 -2.35 -3.21
C GLN A 446 -22.73 -3.44 -2.24
N GLN A 447 -21.87 -4.36 -2.70
CA GLN A 447 -21.25 -5.36 -1.82
C GLN A 447 -20.47 -4.68 -0.69
N ALA A 448 -19.70 -3.63 -0.99
CA ALA A 448 -18.96 -2.89 0.03
C ALA A 448 -19.89 -2.23 1.06
N VAL A 449 -21.03 -1.68 0.65
CA VAL A 449 -22.05 -1.12 1.56
C VAL A 449 -22.68 -2.21 2.42
N VAL A 450 -23.09 -3.33 1.81
CA VAL A 450 -23.64 -4.50 2.51
C VAL A 450 -22.68 -5.01 3.58
N ILE A 451 -21.39 -5.16 3.25
CA ILE A 451 -20.37 -5.65 4.19
C ILE A 451 -20.10 -4.65 5.31
N ARG A 452 -20.04 -3.35 5.02
CA ARG A 452 -19.90 -2.32 6.07
C ARG A 452 -21.07 -2.35 7.05
N LYS A 453 -22.30 -2.46 6.54
CA LYS A 453 -23.50 -2.57 7.37
C LYS A 453 -23.49 -3.86 8.20
N LEU A 454 -23.14 -4.98 7.59
CA LEU A 454 -22.98 -6.27 8.27
C LEU A 454 -21.99 -6.18 9.45
N VAL A 455 -20.80 -5.60 9.21
CA VAL A 455 -19.77 -5.44 10.24
C VAL A 455 -20.25 -4.55 11.38
N HIS A 456 -20.88 -3.43 11.05
CA HIS A 456 -21.44 -2.51 12.03
C HIS A 456 -22.55 -3.17 12.86
N ASP A 457 -23.53 -3.79 12.21
CA ASP A 457 -24.73 -4.32 12.88
C ASP A 457 -24.44 -5.57 13.74
N LEU A 458 -23.38 -6.32 13.42
CA LEU A 458 -22.95 -7.51 14.17
C LEU A 458 -21.74 -7.27 15.08
N ASP A 459 -21.32 -6.01 15.26
CA ASP A 459 -20.16 -5.62 16.07
C ASP A 459 -18.89 -6.43 15.73
N LEU A 460 -18.68 -6.72 14.44
CA LEU A 460 -17.53 -7.52 14.02
C LEU A 460 -16.25 -6.69 14.16
N PRO A 461 -15.21 -7.18 14.84
CA PRO A 461 -13.99 -6.43 15.11
C PRO A 461 -13.05 -6.42 13.89
N VAL A 462 -13.55 -5.97 12.73
CA VAL A 462 -12.82 -5.94 11.46
C VAL A 462 -13.02 -4.58 10.81
N ARG A 463 -11.92 -3.88 10.50
CA ARG A 463 -11.97 -2.64 9.72
C ARG A 463 -12.15 -2.96 8.23
N ILE A 464 -13.10 -2.30 7.57
CA ILE A 464 -13.36 -2.50 6.13
C ILE A 464 -12.67 -1.40 5.32
N GLU A 465 -11.68 -1.79 4.51
CA GLU A 465 -10.97 -0.91 3.58
C GLU A 465 -11.50 -1.11 2.15
N VAL A 466 -11.88 -0.02 1.48
CA VAL A 466 -12.47 -0.09 0.12
C VAL A 466 -11.62 0.70 -0.86
N LEU A 467 -10.94 0.01 -1.76
CA LEU A 467 -10.04 0.64 -2.73
C LEU A 467 -10.74 1.02 -4.03
N PRO A 468 -10.28 2.08 -4.72
CA PRO A 468 -10.82 2.48 -6.02
C PRO A 468 -10.82 1.35 -7.05
N THR A 469 -11.78 1.40 -7.97
CA THR A 469 -11.84 0.47 -9.12
C THR A 469 -10.61 0.64 -10.01
N VAL A 470 -9.86 -0.44 -10.22
CA VAL A 470 -8.79 -0.46 -11.23
C VAL A 470 -9.42 -0.62 -12.61
N ARG A 471 -8.93 0.18 -13.56
CA ARG A 471 -9.41 0.24 -14.93
C ARG A 471 -8.28 -0.13 -15.89
N ASP A 472 -8.66 -0.64 -17.06
CA ASP A 472 -7.79 -0.81 -18.21
C ASP A 472 -7.44 0.57 -18.82
N ASP A 473 -6.49 0.63 -19.76
CA ASP A 473 -6.02 1.89 -20.37
C ASP A 473 -7.14 2.65 -21.11
N ASP A 474 -8.13 1.92 -21.61
CA ASP A 474 -9.33 2.46 -22.27
C ASP A 474 -10.44 2.93 -21.29
N GLY A 475 -10.21 2.73 -19.98
CA GLY A 475 -11.11 3.10 -18.89
C GLY A 475 -12.12 2.03 -18.50
N LEU A 476 -12.14 0.86 -19.15
CA LEU A 476 -13.02 -0.25 -18.76
C LEU A 476 -12.63 -0.77 -17.36
N ALA A 477 -13.60 -0.94 -16.47
CA ALA A 477 -13.34 -1.56 -15.17
C ALA A 477 -12.82 -2.99 -15.34
N LEU A 478 -11.71 -3.34 -14.67
CA LEU A 478 -11.16 -4.69 -14.74
C LEU A 478 -12.08 -5.69 -14.04
N SER A 479 -12.32 -6.82 -14.71
CA SER A 479 -13.21 -7.87 -14.23
C SER A 479 -12.80 -9.20 -14.86
N SER A 480 -12.89 -10.30 -14.10
CA SER A 480 -12.76 -11.66 -14.65
C SER A 480 -13.76 -11.92 -15.78
N ARG A 481 -14.93 -11.27 -15.75
CA ARG A 481 -15.98 -11.38 -16.77
C ARG A 481 -15.61 -10.70 -18.11
N ASN A 482 -14.58 -9.85 -18.15
CA ASN A 482 -14.13 -9.22 -19.40
C ASN A 482 -13.57 -10.26 -20.39
N ALA A 483 -13.15 -11.44 -19.90
CA ALA A 483 -12.72 -12.55 -20.75
C ALA A 483 -13.82 -13.08 -21.70
N PHE A 484 -15.09 -12.77 -21.43
CA PHE A 484 -16.20 -13.17 -22.28
C PHE A 484 -16.49 -12.21 -23.45
N LEU A 485 -15.81 -11.05 -23.48
CA LEU A 485 -16.04 -10.02 -24.50
C LEU A 485 -15.18 -10.29 -25.74
N GLY A 486 -15.81 -10.39 -26.90
CA GLY A 486 -15.13 -10.26 -28.19
C GLY A 486 -14.65 -8.82 -28.45
N PRO A 487 -13.86 -8.56 -29.51
CA PRO A 487 -13.34 -7.23 -29.81
C PRO A 487 -14.43 -6.15 -29.96
N GLU A 488 -15.48 -6.41 -30.73
CA GLU A 488 -16.60 -5.47 -30.91
C GLU A 488 -17.42 -5.26 -29.63
N GLU A 489 -17.62 -6.33 -28.86
CA GLU A 489 -18.30 -6.28 -27.56
C GLU A 489 -17.50 -5.44 -26.56
N ARG A 490 -16.17 -5.56 -26.58
CA ARG A 490 -15.28 -4.75 -25.76
C ARG A 490 -15.40 -3.27 -26.08
N GLU A 491 -15.45 -2.89 -27.36
CA GLU A 491 -15.65 -1.49 -27.76
C GLU A 491 -17.01 -0.94 -27.32
N ARG A 492 -18.07 -1.77 -27.35
CA ARG A 492 -19.38 -1.39 -26.80
C ARG A 492 -19.36 -1.27 -25.28
N ALA A 493 -18.63 -2.13 -24.58
CA ALA A 493 -18.51 -2.10 -23.12
C ALA A 493 -17.92 -0.79 -22.57
N LEU A 494 -17.12 -0.07 -23.37
CA LEU A 494 -16.63 1.28 -23.03
C LEU A 494 -17.75 2.30 -22.82
N ALA A 495 -18.97 2.02 -23.27
CA ALA A 495 -20.12 2.88 -23.01
C ALA A 495 -20.39 3.05 -21.50
N LEU A 496 -20.11 2.04 -20.67
CA LEU A 496 -20.29 2.14 -19.21
C LEU A 496 -19.35 3.20 -18.62
N SER A 497 -18.05 3.13 -18.92
CA SER A 497 -17.07 4.09 -18.38
C SER A 497 -17.24 5.50 -18.94
N ARG A 498 -17.78 5.63 -20.16
CA ARG A 498 -18.16 6.91 -20.76
C ARG A 498 -19.40 7.50 -20.10
N ALA A 499 -20.42 6.70 -19.83
CA ALA A 499 -21.63 7.12 -19.12
C ALA A 499 -21.30 7.68 -17.73
N LEU A 500 -20.40 7.03 -16.99
CA LEU A 500 -19.95 7.52 -15.68
C LEU A 500 -19.18 8.85 -15.79
N ARG A 501 -18.36 9.03 -16.84
CA ARG A 501 -17.66 10.29 -17.11
C ARG A 501 -18.62 11.41 -17.48
N ALA A 502 -19.57 11.16 -18.39
CA ALA A 502 -20.58 12.15 -18.76
C ALA A 502 -21.36 12.65 -17.53
N ALA A 503 -21.75 11.74 -16.64
CA ALA A 503 -22.37 12.13 -15.37
C ALA A 503 -21.46 12.96 -14.46
N HIS A 504 -20.16 12.65 -14.41
CA HIS A 504 -19.18 13.46 -13.69
C HIS A 504 -19.07 14.86 -14.29
N ASP A 505 -19.03 14.98 -15.61
CA ASP A 505 -18.93 16.25 -16.33
C ASP A 505 -20.16 17.14 -16.10
N GLU A 506 -21.37 16.56 -16.07
CA GLU A 506 -22.59 17.28 -15.71
C GLU A 506 -22.53 17.85 -14.29
N VAL A 507 -22.03 17.05 -13.32
CA VAL A 507 -21.84 17.52 -11.94
C VAL A 507 -20.70 18.55 -11.87
N ALA A 508 -19.64 18.41 -12.65
CA ALA A 508 -18.58 19.42 -12.72
C ALA A 508 -19.10 20.76 -13.29
N ALA A 509 -20.00 20.71 -14.28
CA ALA A 509 -20.66 21.86 -14.89
C ALA A 509 -21.70 22.55 -13.97
N GLY A 510 -21.93 22.02 -12.77
CA GLY A 510 -22.85 22.61 -11.79
C GLY A 510 -24.29 22.09 -11.91
N HIS A 511 -24.57 21.15 -12.81
CA HIS A 511 -25.84 20.46 -12.82
C HIS A 511 -25.90 19.49 -11.62
N ARG A 512 -26.99 19.57 -10.87
CA ARG A 512 -27.15 18.87 -9.59
C ARG A 512 -28.38 17.99 -9.56
N ASP A 513 -29.23 18.10 -10.58
CA ASP A 513 -30.47 17.33 -10.68
C ASP A 513 -30.18 15.91 -11.17
N ALA A 514 -30.74 14.90 -10.50
CA ALA A 514 -30.48 13.50 -10.83
C ALA A 514 -30.93 13.14 -12.25
N GLU A 515 -32.05 13.69 -12.74
CA GLU A 515 -32.55 13.38 -14.08
C GLU A 515 -31.61 13.90 -15.16
N ALA A 516 -31.02 15.08 -14.97
CA ALA A 516 -30.03 15.63 -15.90
C ALA A 516 -28.79 14.73 -15.98
N VAL A 517 -28.24 14.36 -14.81
CA VAL A 517 -27.06 13.49 -14.70
C VAL A 517 -27.32 12.11 -15.31
N LEU A 518 -28.47 11.50 -15.00
CA LEU A 518 -28.86 10.20 -15.54
C LEU A 518 -29.13 10.27 -17.04
N THR A 519 -29.71 11.36 -17.55
CA THR A 519 -29.97 11.56 -18.97
C THR A 519 -28.67 11.57 -19.77
N ALA A 520 -27.66 12.32 -19.32
CA ALA A 520 -26.35 12.35 -19.98
C ALA A 520 -25.69 10.96 -20.02
N ALA A 521 -25.72 10.23 -18.90
CA ALA A 521 -25.20 8.86 -18.83
C ALA A 521 -25.97 7.90 -19.76
N ARG A 522 -27.31 8.00 -19.84
CA ARG A 522 -28.13 7.17 -20.76
C ARG A 522 -27.80 7.43 -22.24
N GLN A 523 -27.47 8.67 -22.60
CA GLN A 523 -27.12 9.01 -23.99
C GLN A 523 -25.84 8.30 -24.44
N GLU A 524 -24.81 8.25 -23.59
CA GLU A 524 -23.56 7.53 -23.88
C GLU A 524 -23.79 6.02 -24.05
N LEU A 525 -24.64 5.42 -23.22
CA LEU A 525 -25.03 4.01 -23.33
C LEU A 525 -25.78 3.75 -24.65
N ALA A 526 -26.80 4.55 -24.95
CA ALA A 526 -27.62 4.41 -26.15
C ALA A 526 -26.82 4.61 -27.44
N ALA A 527 -25.84 5.52 -27.45
CA ALA A 527 -24.97 5.77 -28.60
C ALA A 527 -24.14 4.53 -29.02
N ARG A 528 -24.01 3.54 -28.14
CA ARG A 528 -23.32 2.27 -28.39
C ARG A 528 -24.26 1.06 -28.36
N GLY A 529 -25.57 1.29 -28.36
CA GLY A 529 -26.58 0.22 -28.32
C GLY A 529 -26.52 -0.61 -27.05
N VAL A 530 -26.11 -0.02 -25.93
CA VAL A 530 -26.09 -0.67 -24.61
C VAL A 530 -27.29 -0.21 -23.83
N GLU A 531 -28.19 -1.14 -23.48
CA GLU A 531 -29.33 -0.87 -22.61
C GLU A 531 -28.96 -1.28 -21.17
N PRO A 532 -29.01 -0.35 -20.20
CA PRO A 532 -28.72 -0.69 -18.81
C PRO A 532 -29.87 -1.48 -18.19
N GLU A 533 -29.53 -2.53 -17.44
CA GLU A 533 -30.47 -3.20 -16.54
C GLU A 533 -30.88 -2.26 -15.40
N TYR A 534 -29.91 -1.51 -14.87
CA TYR A 534 -30.15 -0.35 -14.03
C TYR A 534 -29.07 0.72 -14.29
N LEU A 535 -29.45 1.97 -14.09
CA LEU A 535 -28.57 3.13 -14.03
C LEU A 535 -29.19 4.08 -13.03
N GLU A 536 -28.58 4.19 -11.85
CA GLU A 536 -29.21 4.79 -10.70
C GLU A 536 -28.24 5.62 -9.87
N LEU A 537 -28.77 6.71 -9.32
CA LEU A 537 -28.03 7.60 -8.43
C LEU A 537 -28.48 7.38 -6.98
N ARG A 538 -27.57 6.88 -6.16
CA ARG A 538 -27.82 6.45 -4.79
C ARG A 538 -26.87 7.12 -3.81
N SER A 539 -27.19 7.08 -2.53
CA SER A 539 -26.26 7.47 -1.46
C SER A 539 -25.17 6.40 -1.34
N PRO A 540 -23.88 6.77 -1.23
CA PRO A 540 -22.80 5.80 -1.09
C PRO A 540 -22.76 5.12 0.28
N ASP A 541 -23.52 5.61 1.26
CA ASP A 541 -23.48 5.14 2.63
C ASP A 541 -24.61 4.14 2.94
N ASP A 542 -25.80 4.34 2.36
CA ASP A 542 -27.01 3.53 2.64
C ASP A 542 -27.84 3.16 1.41
N LEU A 543 -27.40 3.52 0.20
CA LEU A 543 -28.08 3.28 -1.07
C LEU A 543 -29.49 3.90 -1.20
N ALA A 544 -29.82 4.88 -0.35
CA ALA A 544 -31.05 5.66 -0.50
C ALA A 544 -31.07 6.40 -1.86
N PRO A 545 -32.23 6.57 -2.51
CA PRO A 545 -32.31 7.34 -3.76
C PRO A 545 -31.82 8.78 -3.58
N VAL A 546 -31.06 9.28 -4.55
CA VAL A 546 -30.58 10.67 -4.56
C VAL A 546 -31.28 11.44 -5.67
N ALA A 547 -32.14 12.39 -5.30
CA ALA A 547 -32.80 13.28 -6.26
C ALA A 547 -31.92 14.45 -6.72
N ARG A 548 -30.97 14.88 -5.87
CA ARG A 548 -29.99 15.93 -6.19
C ARG A 548 -28.63 15.65 -5.57
N VAL A 549 -27.56 15.89 -6.33
CA VAL A 549 -26.16 15.72 -5.90
C VAL A 549 -25.71 16.88 -5.02
N ASN A 550 -26.08 16.89 -3.74
CA ASN A 550 -25.71 17.94 -2.78
C ASN A 550 -24.50 17.57 -1.89
N GLY A 551 -23.63 16.70 -2.41
CA GLY A 551 -22.51 16.08 -1.71
C GLY A 551 -22.09 14.82 -2.47
N ARG A 552 -21.58 13.81 -1.77
CA ARG A 552 -21.23 12.52 -2.39
C ARG A 552 -22.48 11.77 -2.84
N ALA A 553 -22.48 11.30 -4.09
CA ALA A 553 -23.51 10.42 -4.63
C ALA A 553 -22.86 9.27 -5.41
N LEU A 554 -23.35 8.04 -5.24
CA LEU A 554 -22.95 6.87 -6.01
C LEU A 554 -23.79 6.78 -7.27
N LEU A 555 -23.16 6.93 -8.43
CA LEU A 555 -23.77 6.52 -9.70
C LEU A 555 -23.35 5.08 -9.99
N ALA A 556 -24.32 4.17 -10.10
CA ALA A 556 -24.08 2.76 -10.39
C ALA A 556 -24.81 2.35 -11.68
N VAL A 557 -24.15 1.49 -12.47
CA VAL A 557 -24.69 0.94 -13.71
C VAL A 557 -24.45 -0.56 -13.80
N ALA A 558 -25.43 -1.30 -14.31
CA ALA A 558 -25.26 -2.66 -14.80
C ALA A 558 -25.86 -2.78 -16.21
N ALA A 559 -25.17 -3.51 -17.09
CA ALA A 559 -25.65 -3.77 -18.44
C ALA A 559 -25.09 -5.09 -18.98
N ARG A 560 -25.81 -5.69 -19.93
CA ARG A 560 -25.31 -6.85 -20.68
C ARG A 560 -24.70 -6.41 -22.00
N VAL A 561 -23.50 -6.88 -22.28
CA VAL A 561 -22.82 -6.70 -23.56
C VAL A 561 -22.42 -8.08 -24.06
N GLY A 562 -23.15 -8.57 -25.07
CA GLY A 562 -23.02 -9.95 -25.50
C GLY A 562 -23.46 -10.91 -24.38
N ARG A 563 -22.60 -11.86 -24.03
CA ARG A 563 -22.84 -12.79 -22.90
C ARG A 563 -22.37 -12.25 -21.55
N ALA A 564 -21.59 -11.17 -21.53
CA ALA A 564 -21.06 -10.61 -20.30
C ALA A 564 -22.06 -9.65 -19.66
N ARG A 565 -22.42 -9.90 -18.40
CA ARG A 565 -23.08 -8.90 -17.55
C ARG A 565 -22.01 -8.10 -16.81
N LEU A 566 -21.93 -6.81 -17.11
CA LEU A 566 -20.92 -5.88 -16.60
C LEU A 566 -21.55 -4.92 -15.61
N ILE A 567 -20.78 -4.53 -14.61
CA ILE A 567 -21.14 -3.50 -13.65
C ILE A 567 -20.03 -2.45 -13.57
N ASP A 568 -20.40 -1.21 -13.32
CA ASP A 568 -19.44 -0.13 -13.04
C ASP A 568 -20.10 0.91 -12.12
N ASN A 569 -19.29 1.73 -11.46
CA ASN A 569 -19.78 2.83 -10.63
C ASN A 569 -18.75 3.95 -10.45
N THR A 570 -19.22 5.11 -10.01
CA THR A 570 -18.38 6.23 -9.58
C THR A 570 -19.03 7.02 -8.44
N ILE A 571 -18.21 7.73 -7.68
CA ILE A 571 -18.67 8.72 -6.69
C ILE A 571 -18.65 10.10 -7.36
N LEU A 572 -19.80 10.77 -7.36
CA LEU A 572 -20.00 12.13 -7.84
C LEU A 572 -20.01 13.09 -6.65
N GLY A 573 -19.58 14.34 -6.87
CA GLY A 573 -19.69 15.42 -5.88
C GLY A 573 -18.70 15.33 -4.71
N ASP A 574 -17.64 14.53 -4.82
CA ASP A 574 -16.53 14.52 -3.89
C ASP A 574 -15.65 15.76 -4.13
N GLU A 575 -15.37 16.57 -3.10
CA GLU A 575 -14.52 17.77 -3.27
C GLU A 575 -13.05 17.41 -3.58
N ALA A 576 -12.66 16.14 -3.41
CA ALA A 576 -11.33 15.62 -3.70
C ALA A 576 -10.96 15.58 -5.21
N THR A 577 -11.90 15.83 -6.12
CA THR A 577 -11.60 16.05 -7.56
C THR A 577 -11.56 17.54 -7.94
N ARG A 578 -11.68 18.46 -6.98
CA ARG A 578 -11.37 19.89 -7.20
C ARG A 578 -9.88 20.14 -6.97
N GLY A 579 -9.09 19.71 -7.94
CA GLY A 579 -7.68 20.04 -8.07
C GLY A 579 -7.26 19.85 -9.50
N ASP A 580 -7.11 20.97 -10.20
CA ASP A 580 -6.44 21.18 -11.50
C ASP A 580 -7.39 21.67 -12.61
N SER A 581 -7.82 22.92 -12.44
CA SER A 581 -8.09 23.86 -13.54
C SER A 581 -6.81 24.48 -14.05
#